data_AF-A0A7J3T458-F1
#
_entry.id   AF-A0A7J3T458-F1
#
_cell.length_a   1.000
_cell.length_b   1.000
_cell.length_c   1.000
_cell.angle_alpha   90.00
_cell.angle_beta   90.00
_cell.angle_gamma   90.00
#
_symmetry.space_group_name_H-M   'P 1'
#
loop_
_entity.id
_entity.type
_entity.pdbx_description
1 polymer ?
#
loop_
_entity_poly.entity_id
_entity_poly.type
_entity_poly.pdbx_seq_one_letter_code
_entity_poly.pdbx_strand_id
1 'polypeptide(L)'
;MSGTETKRGLATGFLILIAVSSVLVNRVAAADGGLNLPSSLVNVVVTNGTESYFNISLSNVPSGYDVTDETYLGWCIDRRTEMTRNVTFEVALYSSLSPPSNLSSVRWDMVNYVLNHKQGNMEDVQQAIWHFVNMVGNYTPTSLTAQAIVNDTLANGTGFTPTTGQNVAVICFPIILLAGSYPVQVSIIELSYPVIPEFPTATLPILLALATLSPVIIHKRSLTKRRAQQTTTTPEHLSR
;
A
#
# COMPACT_ATOMS: atom_id res chain seq x y z
N MET A 1 58.18 5.94 27.53
CA MET A 1 57.12 4.92 27.66
C MET A 1 55.77 5.61 27.69
N SER A 2 54.73 4.96 27.15
CA SER A 2 53.32 5.38 27.10
C SER A 2 52.90 6.24 25.89
N GLY A 3 52.44 5.56 24.84
CA GLY A 3 51.89 6.17 23.62
C GLY A 3 50.92 5.25 22.86
N THR A 4 50.27 4.31 23.56
CA THR A 4 49.51 3.20 22.92
C THR A 4 48.06 3.06 23.37
N GLU A 5 47.52 3.94 24.21
CA GLU A 5 46.17 3.73 24.77
C GLU A 5 45.01 4.40 23.99
N THR A 6 45.27 5.38 23.12
CA THR A 6 44.17 6.20 22.55
C THR A 6 43.45 5.56 21.36
N LYS A 7 43.97 4.47 20.77
CA LYS A 7 43.41 3.87 19.55
C LYS A 7 42.31 2.83 19.79
N ARG A 8 42.12 2.35 21.03
CA ARG A 8 41.12 1.31 21.35
C ARG A 8 39.70 1.81 21.58
N GLY A 9 39.51 3.09 21.93
CA GLY A 9 38.17 3.66 22.16
C GLY A 9 37.37 3.97 20.88
N LEU A 10 38.05 4.18 19.76
CA LEU A 10 37.42 4.64 18.51
C LEU A 10 36.78 3.50 17.70
N ALA A 11 37.36 2.28 17.78
CA ALA A 11 36.87 1.12 17.03
C ALA A 11 35.58 0.53 17.65
N THR A 12 35.44 0.57 18.97
CA THR A 12 34.27 0.00 19.67
C THR A 12 33.01 0.86 19.49
N GLY A 13 33.15 2.18 19.35
CA GLY A 13 32.02 3.07 19.10
C GLY A 13 31.38 2.93 17.71
N PHE A 14 32.17 2.56 16.70
CA PHE A 14 31.69 2.42 15.32
C PHE A 14 30.84 1.15 15.11
N LEU A 15 31.17 0.06 15.81
CA LEU A 15 30.43 -1.21 15.72
C LEU A 15 29.05 -1.14 16.39
N ILE A 16 28.90 -0.39 17.49
CA ILE A 16 27.60 -0.19 18.15
C ILE A 16 26.67 0.67 17.28
N LEU A 17 27.20 1.65 16.54
CA LEU A 17 26.40 2.50 15.65
C LEU A 17 25.82 1.73 14.45
N ILE A 18 26.56 0.75 13.91
CA ILE A 18 26.10 -0.12 12.80
C ILE A 18 25.08 -1.15 13.30
N ALA A 19 25.25 -1.66 14.53
CA ALA A 19 24.29 -2.59 15.12
C ALA A 19 22.96 -1.92 15.49
N VAL A 20 22.94 -0.63 15.85
CA VAL A 20 21.71 0.11 16.15
C VAL A 20 20.99 0.57 14.87
N SER A 21 21.70 0.87 13.78
CA SER A 21 21.06 1.26 12.51
C SER A 21 20.36 0.11 11.79
N SER A 22 20.76 -1.14 12.05
CA SER A 22 20.13 -2.33 11.46
C SER A 22 18.86 -2.80 12.19
N VAL A 23 18.56 -2.26 13.38
CA VAL A 23 17.37 -2.61 14.17
C VAL A 23 16.20 -1.62 13.97
N LEU A 24 16.44 -0.46 13.34
CA LEU A 24 15.43 0.59 13.12
C LEU A 24 14.88 0.66 11.69
N VAL A 25 15.00 -0.43 10.90
CA VAL A 25 14.11 -0.58 9.74
C VAL A 25 12.75 -0.96 10.29
N ASN A 26 11.99 0.06 10.71
CA ASN A 26 10.57 -0.05 11.02
C ASN A 26 9.92 -0.69 9.80
N ARG A 27 9.57 -1.98 9.91
CA ARG A 27 8.56 -2.55 9.03
C ARG A 27 7.28 -1.78 9.34
N VAL A 28 6.96 -0.79 8.51
CA VAL A 28 5.61 -0.24 8.45
C VAL A 28 4.76 -1.36 7.87
N ALA A 29 4.30 -2.27 8.73
CA ALA A 29 3.22 -3.15 8.37
C ALA A 29 1.98 -2.26 8.30
N ALA A 30 1.47 -2.03 7.09
CA ALA A 30 0.14 -1.48 6.90
C ALA A 30 -0.85 -2.44 7.58
N ALA A 31 -1.29 -2.07 8.78
CA ALA A 31 -2.28 -2.83 9.50
C ALA A 31 -3.64 -2.59 8.83
N ASP A 32 -4.34 -3.68 8.53
CA ASP A 32 -5.77 -3.72 8.19
C ASP A 32 -6.17 -3.11 6.83
N GLY A 33 -5.79 -3.79 5.74
CA GLY A 33 -6.34 -3.57 4.40
C GLY A 33 -5.92 -2.30 3.65
N GLY A 34 -5.34 -1.31 4.35
CA GLY A 34 -4.53 -0.19 3.87
C GLY A 34 -5.12 0.77 2.83
N LEU A 35 -6.34 0.54 2.35
CA LEU A 35 -7.05 1.47 1.48
C LEU A 35 -7.83 2.48 2.31
N ASN A 36 -7.60 3.77 2.03
CA ASN A 36 -8.42 4.86 2.48
C ASN A 36 -9.62 5.00 1.53
N LEU A 37 -10.75 4.38 1.91
CA LEU A 37 -12.02 4.47 1.18
C LEU A 37 -13.03 5.37 1.92
N PRO A 38 -13.91 6.10 1.20
CA PRO A 38 -14.93 6.91 1.83
C PRO A 38 -15.95 6.05 2.59
N SER A 39 -16.32 6.51 3.79
CA SER A 39 -17.43 5.94 4.56
C SER A 39 -18.79 6.52 4.15
N SER A 40 -18.80 7.66 3.44
CA SER A 40 -19.99 8.21 2.79
C SER A 40 -20.36 7.40 1.56
N LEU A 41 -21.64 7.45 1.18
CA LEU A 41 -22.10 6.85 -0.07
C LEU A 41 -21.49 7.57 -1.27
N VAL A 42 -21.24 6.80 -2.33
CA VAL A 42 -20.77 7.30 -3.62
C VAL A 42 -21.75 6.84 -4.69
N ASN A 43 -21.77 7.57 -5.80
CA ASN A 43 -22.57 7.21 -6.96
C ASN A 43 -21.78 6.30 -7.89
N VAL A 44 -22.43 5.27 -8.42
CA VAL A 44 -21.90 4.42 -9.49
C VAL A 44 -22.79 4.49 -10.72
N VAL A 45 -22.17 4.54 -11.90
CA VAL A 45 -22.83 4.31 -13.18
C VAL A 45 -22.10 3.18 -13.88
N VAL A 46 -22.85 2.20 -14.38
CA VAL A 46 -22.28 1.01 -15.02
C VAL A 46 -22.56 1.00 -16.51
N THR A 47 -21.52 0.74 -17.31
CA THR A 47 -21.61 0.49 -18.75
C THR A 47 -20.88 -0.82 -19.10
N ASN A 48 -21.03 -1.31 -20.34
CA ASN A 48 -20.31 -2.52 -20.75
C ASN A 48 -18.83 -2.22 -20.95
N GLY A 49 -17.97 -3.05 -20.37
CA GLY A 49 -16.53 -2.99 -20.59
C GLY A 49 -16.10 -3.82 -21.79
N THR A 50 -14.90 -3.52 -22.30
CA THR A 50 -14.22 -4.32 -23.33
C THR A 50 -13.09 -5.17 -22.74
N GLU A 51 -12.46 -4.68 -21.66
CA GLU A 51 -11.37 -5.35 -20.94
C GLU A 51 -11.83 -5.99 -19.62
N SER A 52 -13.01 -5.59 -19.15
CA SER A 52 -13.67 -6.09 -17.95
C SER A 52 -15.18 -6.19 -18.20
N TYR A 53 -15.90 -6.87 -17.31
CA TYR A 53 -17.34 -7.08 -17.50
C TYR A 53 -18.13 -5.76 -17.52
N PHE A 54 -17.64 -4.78 -16.76
CA PHE A 54 -18.21 -3.45 -16.64
C PHE A 54 -17.12 -2.37 -16.71
N ASN A 55 -17.46 -1.23 -17.30
CA ASN A 55 -16.81 0.02 -16.91
C ASN A 55 -17.69 0.67 -15.84
N ILE A 56 -17.13 0.87 -14.64
CA ILE A 56 -17.84 1.45 -13.49
C ILE A 56 -17.30 2.85 -13.23
N SER A 57 -18.13 3.86 -13.46
CA SER A 57 -17.80 5.25 -13.18
C SER A 57 -18.25 5.62 -11.78
N LEU A 58 -17.32 6.08 -10.94
CA LEU A 58 -17.61 6.65 -9.63
C LEU A 58 -17.86 8.16 -9.75
N SER A 59 -18.74 8.69 -8.91
CA SER A 59 -18.92 10.13 -8.72
C SER A 59 -19.31 10.44 -7.27
N ASN A 60 -19.13 11.70 -6.86
CA ASN A 60 -19.33 12.14 -5.47
C ASN A 60 -18.39 11.46 -4.47
N VAL A 61 -17.20 11.06 -4.91
CA VAL A 61 -16.12 10.62 -4.05
C VAL A 61 -15.47 11.86 -3.42
N PRO A 62 -15.46 12.02 -2.08
CA PRO A 62 -14.77 13.15 -1.48
C PRO A 62 -13.26 13.11 -1.76
N SER A 63 -12.60 14.26 -1.69
CA SER A 63 -11.15 14.31 -1.89
C SER A 63 -10.38 13.65 -0.73
N GLY A 64 -9.18 13.15 -1.02
CA GLY A 64 -8.27 12.57 -0.04
C GLY A 64 -8.41 11.05 0.17
N TYR A 65 -9.26 10.38 -0.61
CA TYR A 65 -9.38 8.92 -0.65
C TYR A 65 -8.56 8.32 -1.80
N ASP A 66 -8.31 7.01 -1.73
CA ASP A 66 -7.53 6.28 -2.75
C ASP A 66 -8.32 6.03 -4.04
N VAL A 67 -9.66 6.01 -3.93
CA VAL A 67 -10.57 6.07 -5.08
C VAL A 67 -10.89 7.53 -5.40
N THR A 68 -11.20 7.81 -6.66
CA THR A 68 -11.56 9.15 -7.15
C THR A 68 -12.76 9.10 -8.09
N ASP A 69 -13.25 10.27 -8.49
CA ASP A 69 -14.31 10.43 -9.49
C ASP A 69 -13.77 10.09 -10.90
N GLU A 70 -13.63 8.79 -11.17
CA GLU A 70 -13.15 8.26 -12.46
C GLU A 70 -13.84 6.95 -12.85
N THR A 71 -13.41 6.37 -13.97
CA THR A 71 -13.93 5.07 -14.45
C THR A 71 -12.92 3.97 -14.21
N TYR A 72 -13.39 2.89 -13.61
CA TYR A 72 -12.60 1.70 -13.28
C TYR A 72 -13.06 0.49 -14.08
N LEU A 73 -12.14 -0.46 -14.27
CA LEU A 73 -12.48 -1.81 -14.70
C LEU A 73 -13.30 -2.49 -13.60
N GLY A 74 -14.41 -3.10 -13.97
CA GLY A 74 -15.37 -3.65 -13.03
C GLY A 74 -15.84 -5.07 -13.39
N TRP A 75 -16.20 -5.81 -12.35
CA TRP A 75 -16.60 -7.21 -12.46
C TRP A 75 -17.89 -7.49 -11.71
N CYS A 76 -18.71 -8.39 -12.26
CA CYS A 76 -19.91 -8.90 -11.64
C CYS A 76 -19.53 -9.91 -10.55
N ILE A 77 -20.14 -9.80 -9.36
CA ILE A 77 -19.98 -10.81 -8.31
C ILE A 77 -21.29 -11.56 -8.00
N ASP A 78 -22.46 -11.04 -8.40
CA ASP A 78 -23.73 -11.77 -8.32
C ASP A 78 -24.24 -12.18 -9.70
N ARG A 79 -24.28 -13.48 -9.95
CA ARG A 79 -24.74 -14.09 -11.21
C ARG A 79 -26.26 -14.08 -11.40
N ARG A 80 -27.04 -13.85 -10.35
CA ARG A 80 -28.52 -13.91 -10.43
C ARG A 80 -29.16 -12.60 -10.83
N THR A 81 -28.46 -11.50 -10.58
CA THR A 81 -29.02 -10.17 -10.66
C THR A 81 -28.33 -9.42 -11.79
N GLU A 82 -29.09 -9.00 -12.79
CA GLU A 82 -28.53 -8.16 -13.84
C GLU A 82 -28.22 -6.75 -13.29
N MET A 83 -27.08 -6.17 -13.70
CA MET A 83 -26.78 -4.77 -13.39
C MET A 83 -27.46 -3.88 -14.43
N THR A 84 -28.39 -3.00 -14.06
CA THR A 84 -28.93 -2.05 -15.04
C THR A 84 -27.82 -1.09 -15.51
N ARG A 85 -27.72 -0.89 -16.82
CA ARG A 85 -26.71 0.01 -17.41
C ARG A 85 -27.19 1.46 -17.48
N ASN A 86 -26.26 2.40 -17.45
CA ASN A 86 -26.51 3.85 -17.58
C ASN A 86 -27.51 4.42 -16.57
N VAL A 87 -27.60 3.79 -15.38
CA VAL A 87 -28.39 4.25 -14.25
C VAL A 87 -27.44 4.54 -13.09
N THR A 88 -27.71 5.62 -12.37
CA THR A 88 -26.95 5.98 -11.17
C THR A 88 -27.48 5.22 -9.97
N PHE A 89 -26.60 4.54 -9.25
CA PHE A 89 -26.88 3.87 -7.98
C PHE A 89 -26.00 4.43 -6.87
N GLU A 90 -26.53 4.49 -5.65
CA GLU A 90 -25.73 4.78 -4.46
C GLU A 90 -25.15 3.48 -3.89
N VAL A 91 -23.84 3.49 -3.61
CA VAL A 91 -23.14 2.35 -3.04
C VAL A 91 -22.28 2.78 -1.86
N ALA A 92 -22.06 1.85 -0.93
CA ALA A 92 -20.94 1.91 0.01
C ALA A 92 -19.74 1.15 -0.59
N LEU A 93 -18.53 1.66 -0.36
CA LEU A 93 -17.30 1.03 -0.82
C LEU A 93 -16.63 0.26 0.32
N TYR A 94 -16.17 -0.96 0.02
CA TYR A 94 -15.41 -1.79 0.96
C TYR A 94 -14.16 -2.36 0.29
N SER A 95 -13.07 -2.49 1.04
CA SER A 95 -11.91 -3.23 0.58
C SER A 95 -12.21 -4.74 0.62
N SER A 96 -11.76 -5.50 -0.39
CA SER A 96 -11.79 -6.97 -0.32
C SER A 96 -10.91 -7.54 0.79
N LEU A 97 -10.00 -6.74 1.35
CA LEU A 97 -9.18 -7.09 2.51
C LEU A 97 -9.92 -6.94 3.84
N SER A 98 -10.98 -6.13 3.86
CA SER A 98 -11.85 -5.90 5.02
C SER A 98 -13.32 -5.84 4.55
N PRO A 99 -13.85 -6.96 3.99
CA PRO A 99 -15.16 -6.97 3.35
C PRO A 99 -16.29 -6.84 4.38
N PRO A 100 -17.50 -6.43 3.96
CA PRO A 100 -18.66 -6.43 4.85
C PRO A 100 -19.01 -7.86 5.27
N SER A 101 -19.66 -8.01 6.43
CA SER A 101 -19.88 -9.30 7.10
C SER A 101 -20.63 -10.33 6.24
N ASN A 102 -21.55 -9.91 5.39
CA ASN A 102 -22.29 -10.78 4.49
C ASN A 102 -21.46 -11.29 3.30
N LEU A 103 -20.27 -10.74 3.08
CA LEU A 103 -19.32 -11.14 2.04
C LEU A 103 -18.00 -11.67 2.62
N SER A 104 -17.91 -11.87 3.94
CA SER A 104 -16.67 -12.32 4.59
C SER A 104 -16.31 -13.78 4.30
N SER A 105 -17.27 -14.59 3.82
CA SER A 105 -17.03 -15.98 3.42
C SER A 105 -16.45 -16.12 2.01
N VAL A 106 -16.42 -15.03 1.24
CA VAL A 106 -15.85 -15.03 -0.11
C VAL A 106 -14.33 -15.17 -0.01
N ARG A 107 -13.74 -15.96 -0.92
CA ARG A 107 -12.30 -16.14 -1.07
C ARG A 107 -11.66 -14.92 -1.75
N TRP A 108 -11.65 -13.78 -1.08
CA TRP A 108 -11.13 -12.51 -1.62
C TRP A 108 -9.63 -12.57 -1.94
N ASP A 109 -8.86 -13.39 -1.22
CA ASP A 109 -7.47 -13.72 -1.56
C ASP A 109 -7.35 -14.23 -2.99
N MET A 110 -8.20 -15.18 -3.36
CA MET A 110 -8.25 -15.78 -4.69
C MET A 110 -8.76 -14.81 -5.75
N VAL A 111 -9.80 -14.01 -5.44
CA VAL A 111 -10.30 -12.98 -6.36
C VAL A 111 -9.21 -11.95 -6.66
N ASN A 112 -8.51 -11.46 -5.64
CA ASN A 112 -7.38 -10.55 -5.81
C ASN A 112 -6.25 -11.17 -6.63
N TYR A 113 -5.97 -12.47 -6.43
CA TYR A 113 -4.97 -13.17 -7.24
C TYR A 113 -5.38 -13.19 -8.73
N VAL A 114 -6.63 -13.53 -9.04
CA VAL A 114 -7.17 -13.51 -10.42
C VAL A 114 -6.98 -12.14 -11.07
N LEU A 115 -7.32 -11.05 -10.36
CA LEU A 115 -7.19 -9.69 -10.89
C LEU A 115 -5.75 -9.30 -11.25
N ASN A 116 -4.76 -9.90 -10.58
CA ASN A 116 -3.33 -9.64 -10.81
C ASN A 116 -2.65 -10.63 -11.76
N HIS A 117 -3.34 -11.72 -12.13
CA HIS A 117 -2.82 -12.76 -13.02
C HIS A 117 -3.82 -13.07 -14.14
N LYS A 118 -4.50 -12.02 -14.64
CA LYS A 118 -5.50 -12.13 -15.70
C LYS A 118 -4.88 -12.74 -16.96
N GLN A 119 -5.61 -13.69 -17.55
CA GLN A 119 -5.27 -14.34 -18.80
C GLN A 119 -6.54 -14.50 -19.64
N GLY A 120 -6.39 -14.69 -20.95
CA GLY A 120 -7.54 -14.85 -21.82
C GLY A 120 -8.32 -13.56 -22.04
N ASN A 121 -9.61 -13.71 -22.34
CA ASN A 121 -10.49 -12.57 -22.53
C ASN A 121 -11.28 -12.23 -21.25
N MET A 122 -12.08 -11.18 -21.35
CA MET A 122 -12.92 -10.69 -20.26
C MET A 122 -13.91 -11.74 -19.73
N GLU A 123 -14.48 -12.59 -20.60
CA GLU A 123 -15.38 -13.67 -20.17
C GLU A 123 -14.62 -14.73 -19.37
N ASP A 124 -13.39 -15.07 -19.76
CA ASP A 124 -12.56 -16.05 -19.03
C ASP A 124 -12.28 -15.59 -17.60
N VAL A 125 -11.90 -14.32 -17.44
CA VAL A 125 -11.63 -13.71 -16.13
C VAL A 125 -12.92 -13.64 -15.29
N GLN A 126 -14.04 -13.23 -15.88
CA GLN A 126 -15.33 -13.16 -15.18
C GLN A 126 -15.78 -14.54 -14.65
N GLN A 127 -15.59 -15.58 -15.46
CA GLN A 127 -15.88 -16.95 -15.06
C GLN A 127 -14.99 -17.44 -13.90
N ALA A 128 -13.70 -17.11 -13.93
CA ALA A 128 -12.80 -17.42 -12.83
C ALA A 128 -13.20 -16.69 -11.54
N ILE A 129 -13.58 -15.41 -11.62
CA ILE A 129 -14.09 -14.65 -10.45
C ILE A 129 -15.34 -15.33 -9.87
N TRP A 130 -16.30 -15.74 -10.71
CA TRP A 130 -17.52 -16.41 -10.24
C TRP A 130 -17.25 -17.75 -9.52
N HIS A 131 -16.18 -18.45 -9.88
CA HIS A 131 -15.76 -19.66 -9.17
C HIS A 131 -15.42 -19.38 -7.70
N PHE A 132 -14.68 -18.29 -7.43
CA PHE A 132 -14.17 -17.98 -6.08
C PHE A 132 -15.12 -17.14 -5.22
N VAL A 133 -16.02 -16.37 -5.85
CA VAL A 133 -17.04 -15.61 -5.11
C VAL A 133 -18.07 -16.54 -4.47
N ASN A 134 -18.53 -17.58 -5.18
CA ASN A 134 -19.44 -18.63 -4.67
C ASN A 134 -20.70 -18.11 -3.91
N MET A 135 -21.17 -16.89 -4.18
CA MET A 135 -22.32 -16.29 -3.47
C MET A 135 -23.65 -16.99 -3.73
N VAL A 136 -23.74 -17.79 -4.79
CA VAL A 136 -24.97 -18.46 -5.25
C VAL A 136 -24.70 -19.95 -5.49
N GLY A 137 -23.81 -20.54 -4.69
CA GLY A 137 -23.35 -21.90 -4.88
C GLY A 137 -22.33 -22.05 -6.01
N ASN A 138 -21.75 -23.25 -6.07
CA ASN A 138 -20.53 -23.49 -6.82
C ASN A 138 -20.70 -23.14 -8.30
N TYR A 139 -19.71 -22.46 -8.86
CA TYR A 139 -19.62 -22.21 -10.29
C TYR A 139 -18.49 -23.04 -10.90
N THR A 140 -18.77 -23.69 -12.03
CA THR A 140 -17.75 -24.38 -12.82
C THR A 140 -17.57 -23.59 -14.12
N PRO A 141 -16.36 -23.08 -14.40
CA PRO A 141 -16.08 -22.43 -15.68
C PRO A 141 -16.36 -23.34 -16.87
N THR A 142 -16.86 -22.76 -17.96
CA THR A 142 -17.13 -23.49 -19.21
C THR A 142 -16.00 -23.39 -20.22
N SER A 143 -15.19 -22.33 -20.14
CA SER A 143 -13.99 -22.13 -20.96
C SER A 143 -12.78 -22.86 -20.39
N LEU A 144 -11.96 -23.45 -21.26
CA LEU A 144 -10.69 -24.06 -20.88
C LEU A 144 -9.72 -23.02 -20.31
N THR A 145 -9.73 -21.79 -20.84
CA THR A 145 -8.89 -20.70 -20.33
C THR A 145 -9.33 -20.28 -18.94
N ALA A 146 -10.63 -20.10 -18.73
CA ALA A 146 -11.18 -19.82 -17.39
C ALA A 146 -10.85 -20.93 -16.38
N GLN A 147 -10.92 -22.19 -16.81
CA GLN A 147 -10.52 -23.32 -15.96
C GLN A 147 -9.02 -23.31 -15.65
N ALA A 148 -8.17 -22.89 -16.60
CA ALA A 148 -6.73 -22.73 -16.35
C ALA A 148 -6.45 -21.62 -15.32
N ILE A 149 -7.15 -20.48 -15.40
CA ILE A 149 -7.06 -19.40 -14.41
C ILE A 149 -7.47 -19.91 -13.02
N VAL A 150 -8.56 -20.67 -12.93
CA VAL A 150 -9.02 -21.27 -11.67
C VAL A 150 -7.96 -22.23 -11.12
N ASN A 151 -7.38 -23.09 -11.94
CA ASN A 151 -6.36 -24.04 -11.51
C ASN A 151 -5.09 -23.33 -11.00
N ASP A 152 -4.62 -22.30 -11.72
CA ASP A 152 -3.47 -21.49 -11.28
C ASP A 152 -3.76 -20.78 -9.95
N THR A 153 -4.96 -20.20 -9.84
CA THR A 153 -5.40 -19.51 -8.63
C THR A 153 -5.52 -20.48 -7.44
N LEU A 154 -6.06 -21.69 -7.63
CA LEU A 154 -6.11 -22.71 -6.58
C LEU A 154 -4.72 -23.14 -6.11
N ALA A 155 -3.74 -23.18 -7.02
CA ALA A 155 -2.36 -23.54 -6.70
C ALA A 155 -1.61 -22.41 -5.96
N ASN A 156 -1.86 -21.15 -6.31
CA ASN A 156 -0.98 -20.04 -5.95
C ASN A 156 -1.66 -18.88 -5.19
N GLY A 157 -2.98 -18.79 -5.20
CA GLY A 157 -3.73 -17.63 -4.70
C GLY A 157 -4.11 -17.66 -3.22
N THR A 158 -3.91 -18.78 -2.52
CA THR A 158 -4.26 -18.86 -1.08
C THR A 158 -3.40 -17.88 -0.28
N GLY A 159 -4.07 -16.96 0.42
CA GLY A 159 -3.39 -15.92 1.22
C GLY A 159 -2.77 -14.79 0.39
N PHE A 160 -3.06 -14.72 -0.92
CA PHE A 160 -2.61 -13.60 -1.74
C PHE A 160 -3.19 -12.29 -1.22
N THR A 161 -2.30 -11.33 -0.96
CA THR A 161 -2.63 -9.98 -0.52
C THR A 161 -1.94 -9.02 -1.49
N PRO A 162 -2.69 -8.18 -2.24
CA PRO A 162 -2.11 -7.20 -3.14
C PRO A 162 -1.10 -6.32 -2.42
N THR A 163 0.03 -6.10 -3.08
CA THR A 163 1.05 -5.13 -2.65
C THR A 163 0.99 -3.89 -3.53
N THR A 164 1.77 -2.85 -3.20
CA THR A 164 1.83 -1.62 -3.98
C THR A 164 1.99 -1.87 -5.48
N GLY A 165 1.14 -1.24 -6.29
CA GLY A 165 1.10 -1.39 -7.75
C GLY A 165 0.33 -2.61 -8.27
N GLN A 166 -0.10 -3.52 -7.38
CA GLN A 166 -1.02 -4.61 -7.71
C GLN A 166 -2.47 -4.16 -7.53
N ASN A 167 -3.40 -4.80 -8.23
CA ASN A 167 -4.81 -4.47 -8.14
C ASN A 167 -5.45 -5.11 -6.89
N VAL A 168 -6.27 -4.34 -6.19
CA VAL A 168 -7.13 -4.81 -5.10
C VAL A 168 -8.58 -4.61 -5.51
N ALA A 169 -9.41 -5.62 -5.26
CA ALA A 169 -10.84 -5.49 -5.46
C ALA A 169 -11.44 -4.52 -4.43
N VAL A 170 -12.09 -3.47 -4.91
CA VAL A 170 -12.97 -2.62 -4.08
C VAL A 170 -14.41 -3.00 -4.39
N ILE A 171 -15.16 -3.38 -3.36
CA ILE A 171 -16.54 -3.83 -3.45
C ILE A 171 -17.46 -2.62 -3.51
N CYS A 172 -18.23 -2.49 -4.58
CA CYS A 172 -19.34 -1.56 -4.70
C CYS A 172 -20.60 -2.25 -4.16
N PHE A 173 -20.94 -1.96 -2.91
CA PHE A 173 -22.07 -2.57 -2.22
C PHE A 173 -23.32 -1.67 -2.32
N PRO A 174 -24.34 -2.03 -3.12
CA PRO A 174 -25.52 -1.19 -3.31
C PRO A 174 -26.28 -1.01 -1.99
N ILE A 175 -26.65 0.24 -1.69
CA ILE A 175 -27.60 0.51 -0.61
C ILE A 175 -28.96 0.72 -1.26
N ILE A 176 -29.89 -0.18 -0.98
CA ILE A 176 -31.27 -0.08 -1.49
C ILE A 176 -32.00 0.99 -0.67
N LEU A 177 -31.72 2.28 -0.93
CA LEU A 177 -32.42 3.40 -0.31
C LEU A 177 -33.54 3.96 -1.18
N LEU A 178 -33.51 3.69 -2.49
CA LEU A 178 -34.48 4.20 -3.43
C LEU A 178 -35.22 3.02 -4.05
N ALA A 179 -36.55 3.01 -3.86
CA ALA A 179 -37.49 2.17 -4.57
C ALA A 179 -37.52 2.57 -6.07
N GLY A 180 -36.40 2.40 -6.77
CA GLY A 180 -36.31 2.37 -8.21
C GLY A 180 -36.36 0.91 -8.65
N SER A 181 -37.24 0.59 -9.60
CA SER A 181 -37.50 -0.79 -10.05
C SER A 181 -36.35 -1.45 -10.83
N TYR A 182 -35.13 -0.90 -10.75
CA TYR A 182 -33.99 -1.34 -11.54
C TYR A 182 -33.17 -2.36 -10.76
N PRO A 183 -32.87 -3.52 -11.36
CA PRO A 183 -31.97 -4.47 -10.72
C PRO A 183 -30.57 -3.86 -10.61
N VAL A 184 -30.01 -3.99 -9.41
CA VAL A 184 -28.64 -3.60 -9.05
C VAL A 184 -28.00 -4.79 -8.34
N GLN A 185 -26.79 -5.13 -8.74
CA GLN A 185 -26.03 -6.23 -8.13
C GLN A 185 -24.83 -5.68 -7.38
N VAL A 186 -24.28 -6.50 -6.48
CA VAL A 186 -22.95 -6.19 -5.96
C VAL A 186 -21.93 -6.38 -7.09
N SER A 187 -20.98 -5.45 -7.19
CA SER A 187 -19.88 -5.50 -8.14
C SER A 187 -18.56 -5.17 -7.44
N ILE A 188 -17.46 -5.37 -8.14
CA ILE A 188 -16.13 -4.90 -7.71
C ILE A 188 -15.51 -4.03 -8.78
N ILE A 189 -14.64 -3.09 -8.37
CA ILE A 189 -13.73 -2.37 -9.24
C ILE A 189 -12.28 -2.78 -8.96
N GLU A 190 -11.43 -2.70 -9.98
CA GLU A 190 -9.98 -2.84 -9.83
C GLU A 190 -9.37 -1.49 -9.43
N LEU A 191 -8.80 -1.43 -8.23
CA LEU A 191 -8.02 -0.28 -7.78
C LEU A 191 -6.54 -0.69 -7.68
N SER A 192 -5.64 0.07 -8.31
CA SER A 192 -4.21 -0.12 -8.11
C SER A 192 -3.84 0.28 -6.68
N TYR A 193 -3.31 -0.66 -5.90
CA TYR A 193 -2.95 -0.44 -4.51
C TYR A 193 -1.93 0.72 -4.42
N PRO A 194 -2.20 1.76 -3.62
CA PRO A 194 -1.44 3.00 -3.69
C PRO A 194 0.02 2.77 -3.33
N VAL A 195 0.88 3.55 -3.99
CA VAL A 195 2.27 3.71 -3.53
C VAL A 195 2.20 4.56 -2.28
N ILE A 196 2.42 3.96 -1.11
CA ILE A 196 2.72 4.75 0.08
C ILE A 196 4.05 5.44 -0.24
N PRO A 197 4.09 6.78 -0.39
CA PRO A 197 5.36 7.45 -0.58
C PRO A 197 6.20 7.08 0.63
N GLU A 198 7.25 6.32 0.39
CA GLU A 198 8.27 6.05 1.38
C GLU A 198 8.61 7.43 1.95
N PHE A 199 8.34 7.67 3.24
CA PHE A 199 8.70 8.93 3.87
C PHE A 199 10.09 9.30 3.38
N PRO A 200 10.38 10.57 3.01
CA PRO A 200 11.70 10.91 2.54
C PRO A 200 12.70 10.60 3.65
N THR A 201 13.31 9.42 3.57
CA THR A 201 14.29 8.88 4.52
C THR A 201 15.54 9.76 4.54
N ALA A 202 15.60 10.78 3.68
CA ALA A 202 16.65 11.78 3.60
C ALA A 202 16.69 12.77 4.77
N THR A 203 15.65 12.95 5.59
CA THR A 203 15.72 13.91 6.72
C THR A 203 16.40 13.36 7.97
N LEU A 204 16.32 12.05 8.22
CA LEU A 204 16.99 11.40 9.35
C LEU A 204 18.53 11.39 9.26
N PRO A 205 19.18 11.07 8.13
CA PRO A 205 20.64 11.12 8.03
C PRO A 205 21.18 12.56 8.06
N ILE A 206 20.41 13.57 7.63
CA ILE A 206 20.82 14.98 7.73
C ILE A 206 20.84 15.45 9.20
N LEU A 207 19.83 15.06 10.00
CA LEU A 207 19.80 15.32 11.45
C LEU A 207 20.92 14.58 12.20
N LEU A 208 21.22 13.33 11.84
CA LEU A 208 22.34 12.56 12.40
C LEU A 208 23.72 13.10 11.97
N ALA A 209 23.86 13.58 10.73
CA ALA A 209 25.08 14.24 10.26
C ALA A 209 25.34 15.56 11.00
N LEU A 210 24.30 16.35 11.28
CA LEU A 210 24.42 17.57 12.09
C LEU A 210 24.76 17.27 13.57
N ALA A 211 24.20 16.21 14.14
CA ALA A 211 24.49 15.77 15.51
C ALA A 211 25.93 15.26 15.71
N THR A 212 26.54 14.64 14.70
CA THR A 212 27.93 14.14 14.76
C THR A 212 28.98 15.20 14.45
N LEU A 213 28.63 16.29 13.74
CA LEU A 213 29.53 17.42 13.50
C LEU A 213 29.68 18.33 14.72
N SER A 214 28.67 18.39 15.59
CA SER A 214 28.66 19.27 16.76
C SER A 214 29.81 19.00 17.76
N PRO A 215 30.13 17.75 18.15
CA PRO A 215 31.29 17.46 19.00
C PRO A 215 32.63 17.78 18.33
N VAL A 216 32.75 17.56 17.02
CA VAL A 216 34.00 17.79 16.26
C VAL A 216 34.33 19.28 16.19
N ILE A 217 33.31 20.13 15.98
CA ILE A 217 33.47 21.59 15.98
C ILE A 217 33.82 22.11 17.38
N ILE A 218 33.20 21.56 18.43
CA ILE A 218 33.51 21.90 19.83
C ILE A 218 34.95 21.50 20.19
N HIS A 219 35.41 20.33 19.75
CA HIS A 219 36.78 19.87 20.00
C HIS A 219 37.83 20.73 19.28
N LYS A 220 37.61 21.10 18.02
CA LYS A 220 38.52 22.00 17.28
C LYS A 220 38.68 23.35 17.97
N ARG A 221 37.58 23.96 18.45
CA ARG A 221 37.62 25.26 19.15
C ARG A 221 38.41 25.22 20.46
N SER A 222 38.37 24.09 21.18
CA SER A 222 39.16 23.88 22.40
C SER A 222 40.68 23.88 22.14
N LEU A 223 41.11 23.20 21.06
CA LEU A 223 42.52 23.12 20.69
C LEU A 223 43.10 24.47 20.25
N THR A 224 42.32 25.31 19.56
CA THR A 224 42.76 26.65 19.15
C THR A 224 42.96 27.58 20.36
N LYS A 225 42.10 27.52 21.38
CA LYS A 225 42.27 28.30 22.62
C LYS A 225 43.52 27.90 23.40
N ARG A 226 43.84 26.61 23.49
CA ARG A 226 45.05 26.14 24.17
C ARG A 226 46.34 26.58 23.49
N ARG A 227 46.37 26.62 22.15
CA ARG A 227 47.51 27.18 21.41
C ARG A 227 47.69 28.67 21.62
N ALA A 228 46.59 29.44 21.72
CA ALA A 228 46.69 30.88 21.95
C ALA A 228 47.26 31.23 23.34
N GLN A 229 46.97 30.43 24.37
CA GLN A 229 47.49 30.64 25.73
C GLN A 229 48.96 30.25 25.90
N GLN A 230 49.50 29.38 25.05
CA GLN A 230 50.88 28.89 25.18
C GLN A 230 51.91 29.82 24.52
N THR A 231 51.49 30.79 23.70
CA THR A 231 52.37 31.77 23.05
C THR A 231 52.60 33.03 23.89
N THR A 232 51.94 33.18 25.05
CA THR A 232 51.99 34.41 25.87
C THR A 232 52.86 34.31 27.12
N THR A 233 53.78 33.34 27.18
CA THR A 233 54.74 33.19 28.28
C THR A 233 56.16 33.07 27.76
N THR A 234 56.68 34.12 27.14
CA THR A 234 58.12 34.31 26.96
C THR A 234 58.57 35.29 28.04
N PRO A 235 59.30 34.84 29.08
CA PRO A 235 59.84 35.76 30.07
C PRO A 235 61.01 36.53 29.45
N GLU A 236 60.82 37.84 29.35
CA GLU A 236 61.86 38.82 29.02
C GLU A 236 62.85 38.87 30.19
N HIS A 237 63.92 38.07 30.11
CA HIS A 237 65.00 38.12 31.10
C HIS A 237 65.97 39.24 30.73
N LEU A 238 65.82 40.33 31.46
CA LEU A 238 66.70 41.49 31.52
C LEU A 238 68.12 41.13 31.96
N SER A 239 69.07 41.75 31.25
CA SER A 239 70.35 42.34 31.67
C SER A 239 71.25 41.62 32.69
N ARG A 240 72.50 41.38 32.25
CA ARG A 240 73.71 42.04 32.79
C ARG A 240 74.86 41.97 31.80
#